data_AF-A0A3D9ZG92-F1
#
_entry.id   AF-A0A3D9ZG92-F1
#
_cell.length_a   1.000
_cell.length_b   1.000
_cell.length_c   1.000
_cell.angle_alpha   90.00
_cell.angle_beta   90.00
_cell.angle_gamma   90.00
#
_symmetry.space_group_name_H-M   'P 1'
#
loop_
_entity.id
_entity.type
_entity.pdbx_description
1 polymer ?
#
loop_
_entity_poly.entity_id
_entity_poly.type
_entity_poly.pdbx_seq_one_letter_code
_entity_poly.pdbx_strand_id
1 'polypeptide(L)'
;MPHKRFLTVSPSDGSLAASSIRVDGDAQKFHLVANADGSISLRSKVNGKYLTADQAGVAPLIVNRTAIGPWEKFSRFAVGAGPTPINALVNNRYVTADSAGKKPLIANRYESGLWEFFFVEELGDGFVAFKSLVNGKYVCADHAGKDPLIANRTAVGPWETFKVVKNADGSVSFQSKVNGRYVTAESAGKKALIANRTAIGPWEKFNYVF
;
A
#
# COMPACT_ATOMS: atom_id res chain seq x y z
N MET A 1 -13.69 -20.10 12.27
CA MET A 1 -12.24 -19.79 12.37
C MET A 1 -11.63 -19.95 10.99
N PRO A 2 -10.89 -18.99 10.43
CA PRO A 2 -10.20 -19.22 9.17
C PRO A 2 -9.15 -20.31 9.39
N HIS A 3 -9.30 -21.45 8.71
CA HIS A 3 -8.37 -22.56 8.79
C HIS A 3 -7.04 -22.14 8.15
N LYS A 4 -5.93 -22.24 8.89
CA LYS A 4 -4.58 -22.00 8.34
C LYS A 4 -4.32 -23.06 7.26
N ARG A 5 -4.44 -22.67 5.99
CA ARG A 5 -4.18 -23.53 4.83
C ARG A 5 -2.93 -23.07 4.10
N PHE A 6 -2.21 -24.02 3.55
CA PHE A 6 -1.03 -23.81 2.71
C PHE A 6 -1.45 -23.59 1.27
N LEU A 7 -0.72 -22.69 0.60
CA LEU A 7 -0.81 -22.45 -0.82
C LEU A 7 -0.33 -23.70 -1.57
N THR A 8 -1.19 -24.26 -2.42
CA THR A 8 -0.96 -25.49 -3.17
C THR A 8 -1.01 -25.19 -4.66
N VAL A 9 0.00 -25.64 -5.41
CA VAL A 9 0.06 -25.61 -6.87
C VAL A 9 -0.62 -26.85 -7.43
N SER A 10 -1.57 -26.66 -8.33
CA SER A 10 -2.16 -27.73 -9.13
C SER A 10 -1.12 -28.26 -10.14
N PRO A 11 -0.78 -29.56 -10.12
CA PRO A 11 0.18 -30.11 -11.07
C PRO A 11 -0.28 -30.12 -12.53
N SER A 12 -1.60 -30.10 -12.78
CA SER A 12 -2.16 -30.20 -14.14
C SER A 12 -2.06 -28.90 -14.91
N ASP A 13 -2.29 -27.76 -14.25
CA ASP A 13 -2.45 -26.46 -14.91
C ASP A 13 -1.66 -25.31 -14.25
N GLY A 14 -1.03 -25.56 -13.10
CA GLY A 14 -0.28 -24.54 -12.36
C GLY A 14 -1.17 -23.55 -11.61
N SER A 15 -2.48 -23.76 -11.53
CA SER A 15 -3.38 -22.94 -10.70
C SER A 15 -3.02 -23.02 -9.22
N LEU A 16 -3.38 -21.99 -8.45
CA LEU A 16 -3.08 -21.87 -7.04
C LEU A 16 -4.32 -21.85 -6.17
N ALA A 17 -4.30 -22.63 -5.09
CA ALA A 17 -5.36 -22.62 -4.08
C ALA A 17 -4.80 -22.80 -2.67
N ALA A 18 -5.36 -22.08 -1.69
CA ALA A 18 -5.10 -22.35 -0.28
C ALA A 18 -5.95 -23.55 0.19
N SER A 19 -5.52 -24.76 -0.17
CA SER A 19 -6.32 -25.98 -0.02
C SER A 19 -5.81 -26.95 1.04
N SER A 20 -4.49 -27.05 1.23
CA SER A 20 -3.90 -28.07 2.11
C SER A 20 -3.81 -27.57 3.55
N ILE A 21 -4.00 -28.45 4.53
CA ILE A 21 -3.84 -28.12 5.96
C ILE A 21 -2.40 -28.31 6.47
N ARG A 22 -1.52 -28.86 5.64
CA ARG A 22 -0.11 -29.15 5.95
C ARG A 22 0.75 -29.19 4.67
N VAL A 23 2.07 -29.24 4.81
CA VAL A 23 3.02 -29.37 3.69
C VAL A 23 3.34 -30.85 3.49
N ASP A 24 2.70 -31.49 2.52
CA ASP A 24 2.80 -32.95 2.29
C ASP A 24 3.64 -33.32 1.07
N GLY A 25 4.06 -32.34 0.28
CA GLY A 25 4.86 -32.59 -0.91
C GLY A 25 5.31 -31.30 -1.60
N ASP A 26 5.78 -31.45 -2.84
CA ASP A 26 6.30 -30.33 -3.63
C ASP A 26 5.21 -29.33 -4.05
N ALA A 27 3.94 -29.75 -4.05
CA ALA A 27 2.81 -28.89 -4.36
C ALA A 27 2.65 -27.69 -3.41
N GLN A 28 3.15 -27.77 -2.18
CA GLN A 28 3.12 -26.65 -1.21
C GLN A 28 4.48 -25.97 -1.03
N LYS A 29 5.48 -26.33 -1.84
CA LYS A 29 6.86 -25.83 -1.69
C LYS A 29 7.24 -24.91 -2.85
N PHE A 30 7.82 -23.78 -2.48
CA PHE A 30 8.41 -22.83 -3.42
C PHE A 30 9.88 -22.61 -3.07
N HIS A 31 10.70 -22.42 -4.09
CA HIS A 31 12.02 -21.84 -3.93
C HIS A 31 11.88 -20.33 -4.10
N LEU A 32 12.30 -19.56 -3.09
CA LEU A 32 12.37 -18.12 -3.19
C LEU A 32 13.65 -17.74 -3.93
N VAL A 33 13.49 -17.00 -5.02
CA VAL A 33 14.60 -16.43 -5.80
C VAL A 33 14.68 -14.95 -5.45
N ALA A 34 15.82 -14.51 -4.92
CA ALA A 34 16.09 -13.10 -4.70
C ALA A 34 16.57 -12.46 -6.01
N ASN A 35 15.95 -11.35 -6.39
CA ASN A 35 16.28 -10.61 -7.61
C ASN A 35 17.22 -9.45 -7.30
N ALA A 36 17.99 -9.00 -8.30
CA ALA A 36 18.95 -7.91 -8.14
C ALA A 36 18.30 -6.56 -7.78
N ASP A 37 17.01 -6.37 -8.09
CA ASP A 37 16.23 -5.17 -7.76
C ASP A 37 15.58 -5.22 -6.36
N GLY A 38 15.91 -6.25 -5.56
CA GLY A 38 15.36 -6.44 -4.21
C GLY A 38 13.99 -7.10 -4.16
N SER A 39 13.35 -7.34 -5.31
CA SER A 39 12.14 -8.16 -5.36
C SER A 39 12.44 -9.65 -5.16
N ILE A 40 11.40 -10.44 -4.96
CA ILE A 40 11.48 -11.91 -4.93
C ILE A 40 10.64 -12.53 -6.03
N SER A 41 11.02 -13.72 -6.46
CA SER A 41 10.21 -14.58 -7.34
C SER A 41 9.98 -15.93 -6.68
N LEU A 42 8.79 -16.52 -6.90
CA LEU A 42 8.40 -17.81 -6.33
C LEU A 42 8.47 -18.87 -7.42
N ARG A 43 9.45 -19.79 -7.34
CA ARG A 43 9.59 -20.93 -8.25
C ARG A 43 8.96 -22.17 -7.63
N SER A 44 7.95 -22.75 -8.27
CA SER A 44 7.30 -23.97 -7.76
C SER A 44 8.23 -25.17 -7.83
N LYS A 45 8.18 -26.02 -6.79
CA LYS A 45 8.86 -27.31 -6.78
C LYS A 45 8.16 -28.38 -7.65
N VAL A 46 6.90 -28.16 -8.04
CA VAL A 46 6.13 -29.12 -8.86
C VAL A 46 6.61 -29.18 -10.31
N ASN A 47 6.72 -28.01 -10.95
CA ASN A 47 6.95 -27.90 -12.39
C ASN A 47 8.17 -27.03 -12.72
N GLY A 48 8.86 -26.49 -11.71
CA GLY A 48 10.01 -25.61 -11.89
C GLY A 48 9.68 -24.25 -12.52
N LYS A 49 8.39 -23.89 -12.64
CA LYS A 49 7.91 -22.63 -13.22
C LYS A 49 7.71 -21.56 -12.15
N TYR A 50 7.69 -20.30 -12.56
CA TYR A 50 7.47 -19.13 -11.72
C TYR A 50 6.00 -18.77 -11.63
N LEU A 51 5.62 -18.31 -10.44
CA LEU A 51 4.36 -17.63 -10.16
C LEU A 51 4.29 -16.30 -10.91
N THR A 52 3.18 -16.05 -11.62
CA THR A 52 2.89 -14.79 -12.32
C THR A 52 1.65 -14.10 -11.75
N ALA A 53 1.69 -12.76 -11.73
CA ALA A 53 0.57 -11.87 -11.51
C ALA A 53 0.19 -11.15 -12.81
N ASP A 54 -0.41 -11.90 -13.74
CA ASP A 54 -0.82 -11.37 -15.05
C ASP A 54 -1.80 -10.18 -14.90
N GLN A 55 -1.75 -9.25 -15.85
CA GLN A 55 -2.58 -8.04 -15.85
C GLN A 55 -2.48 -7.23 -14.55
N ALA A 56 -1.26 -7.07 -14.02
CA ALA A 56 -1.00 -6.39 -12.75
C ALA A 56 -1.78 -6.95 -11.56
N GLY A 57 -2.01 -8.27 -11.54
CA GLY A 57 -2.71 -8.96 -10.47
C GLY A 57 -4.25 -8.91 -10.58
N VAL A 58 -4.80 -8.40 -11.68
CA VAL A 58 -6.24 -8.51 -11.98
C VAL A 58 -6.62 -9.96 -12.30
N ALA A 59 -5.73 -10.70 -12.97
CA ALA A 59 -5.93 -12.12 -13.22
C ALA A 59 -5.49 -12.96 -12.00
N PRO A 60 -6.05 -14.18 -11.81
CA PRO A 60 -5.59 -15.10 -10.79
C PRO A 60 -4.09 -15.38 -10.91
N LEU A 61 -3.44 -15.55 -9.76
CA LEU A 61 -2.07 -15.99 -9.68
C LEU A 61 -1.91 -17.41 -10.25
N ILE A 62 -1.01 -17.60 -11.21
CA ILE A 62 -0.77 -18.90 -11.87
C ILE A 62 0.73 -19.20 -11.90
N VAL A 63 1.11 -20.47 -11.79
CA VAL A 63 2.51 -20.95 -11.88
C VAL A 63 2.77 -21.57 -13.24
N ASN A 64 3.03 -20.74 -14.26
CA ASN A 64 3.21 -21.20 -15.64
C ASN A 64 4.41 -20.59 -16.39
N ARG A 65 5.19 -19.71 -15.75
CA ARG A 65 6.27 -18.97 -16.44
C ARG A 65 7.61 -19.68 -16.35
N THR A 66 8.37 -19.70 -17.45
CA THR A 66 9.70 -20.34 -17.50
C THR A 66 10.85 -19.38 -17.19
N ALA A 67 10.59 -18.07 -17.17
CA ALA A 67 11.56 -17.03 -16.86
C ALA A 67 10.95 -15.96 -15.96
N ILE A 68 11.81 -15.17 -15.32
CA ILE A 68 11.40 -14.03 -14.48
C ILE A 68 11.33 -12.78 -15.36
N GLY A 69 10.13 -12.27 -15.55
CA GLY A 69 9.83 -10.97 -16.15
C GLY A 69 9.19 -10.02 -15.12
N PRO A 70 8.50 -8.96 -15.60
CA PRO A 70 7.87 -7.99 -14.72
C PRO A 70 6.76 -8.56 -13.81
N TRP A 71 6.03 -9.58 -14.28
CA TRP A 71 4.87 -10.13 -13.58
C TRP A 71 5.22 -11.24 -12.58
N GLU A 72 6.46 -11.72 -12.59
CA GLU A 72 6.97 -12.76 -11.70
C GLU A 72 7.75 -12.20 -10.51
N LYS A 73 7.73 -10.87 -10.34
CA LYS A 73 8.41 -10.14 -9.27
C LYS A 73 7.41 -9.68 -8.23
N PHE A 74 7.68 -10.03 -6.97
CA PHE A 74 6.85 -9.72 -5.82
C PHE A 74 7.68 -8.98 -4.78
N SER A 75 7.03 -8.03 -4.10
CA SER A 75 7.60 -7.43 -2.88
C SER A 75 7.20 -8.28 -1.67
N ARG A 76 8.12 -8.47 -0.73
CA ARG A 76 7.87 -9.23 0.51
C ARG A 76 8.04 -8.32 1.72
N PHE A 77 7.03 -8.30 2.58
CA PHE A 77 7.05 -7.54 3.82
C PHE A 77 6.82 -8.48 5.01
N ALA A 78 7.32 -8.08 6.18
CA ALA A 78 6.90 -8.72 7.42
C ALA A 78 5.39 -8.51 7.64
N VAL A 79 4.76 -9.39 8.41
CA VAL A 79 3.34 -9.25 8.77
C VAL A 79 3.14 -7.90 9.45
N GLY A 80 2.19 -7.10 8.96
CA GLY A 80 1.92 -5.75 9.47
C GLY A 80 2.88 -4.65 8.98
N ALA A 81 3.99 -4.99 8.32
CA ALA A 81 4.99 -4.01 7.85
C ALA A 81 4.85 -3.66 6.36
N GLY A 82 3.84 -4.21 5.69
CA GLY A 82 3.57 -3.92 4.28
C GLY A 82 2.90 -2.56 4.09
N PRO A 83 2.81 -2.08 2.84
CA PRO A 83 2.02 -0.91 2.56
C PRO A 83 0.54 -1.21 2.84
N THR A 84 -0.21 -0.21 3.29
CA THR A 84 -1.64 -0.33 3.60
C THR A 84 -2.42 0.83 2.99
N PRO A 85 -3.73 0.65 2.73
CA PRO A 85 -4.55 1.73 2.26
C PRO A 85 -4.91 2.72 3.37
N ILE A 86 -5.10 3.98 3.01
CA ILE A 86 -5.61 5.04 3.88
C ILE A 86 -7.03 5.38 3.43
N ASN A 87 -8.01 5.30 4.34
CA ASN A 87 -9.41 5.58 4.03
C ASN A 87 -9.85 6.91 4.65
N ALA A 88 -10.47 7.80 3.87
CA ALA A 88 -11.07 9.02 4.38
C ALA A 88 -12.49 8.75 4.88
N LEU A 89 -12.76 9.02 6.16
CA LEU A 89 -14.02 8.66 6.79
C LEU A 89 -15.22 9.44 6.25
N VAL A 90 -15.00 10.67 5.77
CA VAL A 90 -16.07 11.53 5.25
C VAL A 90 -16.85 10.91 4.09
N ASN A 91 -16.21 10.06 3.29
CA ASN A 91 -16.83 9.45 2.11
C ASN A 91 -16.56 7.95 1.98
N ASN A 92 -15.86 7.36 2.95
CA ASN A 92 -15.45 5.96 2.96
C ASN A 92 -14.71 5.52 1.69
N ARG A 93 -13.85 6.40 1.15
CA ARG A 93 -13.04 6.13 -0.03
C ARG A 93 -11.55 6.15 0.30
N TYR A 94 -10.79 5.37 -0.46
CA TYR A 94 -9.34 5.30 -0.32
C TYR A 94 -8.64 6.52 -0.93
N VAL A 95 -7.65 7.02 -0.21
CA VAL A 95 -6.69 8.03 -0.67
C VAL A 95 -5.84 7.42 -1.78
N THR A 96 -5.75 8.11 -2.91
CA THR A 96 -5.23 7.56 -4.16
C THR A 96 -4.08 8.41 -4.70
N ALA A 97 -2.94 7.79 -4.97
CA ALA A 97 -1.82 8.38 -5.69
C ALA A 97 -2.03 8.28 -7.21
N ASP A 98 -3.01 9.04 -7.70
CA ASP A 98 -3.52 8.94 -9.07
C ASP A 98 -2.43 9.18 -10.14
N SER A 99 -2.61 8.55 -11.32
CA SER A 99 -1.68 8.68 -12.46
C SER A 99 -0.22 8.33 -12.09
N ALA A 100 -0.03 7.22 -11.38
CA ALA A 100 1.27 6.79 -10.84
C ALA A 100 1.94 7.84 -9.93
N GLY A 101 1.13 8.52 -9.11
CA GLY A 101 1.56 9.55 -8.15
C GLY A 101 2.02 10.86 -8.80
N LYS A 102 1.71 11.10 -10.07
CA LYS A 102 1.99 12.38 -10.76
C LYS A 102 0.97 13.48 -10.44
N LYS A 103 -0.16 13.12 -9.84
CA LYS A 103 -1.23 14.04 -9.45
C LYS A 103 -1.33 14.15 -7.93
N PRO A 104 -1.95 15.24 -7.42
CA PRO A 104 -2.32 15.33 -6.01
C PRO A 104 -3.16 14.14 -5.54
N LEU A 105 -3.04 13.81 -4.26
CA LEU A 105 -3.78 12.72 -3.63
C LEU A 105 -5.26 13.09 -3.51
N ILE A 106 -6.16 12.18 -3.88
CA ILE A 106 -7.62 12.35 -3.76
C ILE A 106 -8.21 11.10 -3.09
N ALA A 107 -9.20 11.26 -2.21
CA ALA A 107 -9.96 10.15 -1.62
C ALA A 107 -11.15 9.76 -2.51
N ASN A 108 -10.89 9.05 -3.63
CA ASN A 108 -11.88 8.83 -4.69
C ASN A 108 -12.10 7.35 -5.10
N ARG A 109 -11.48 6.36 -4.46
CA ARG A 109 -11.63 4.93 -4.83
C ARG A 109 -12.44 4.13 -3.82
N TYR A 110 -13.28 3.24 -4.32
CA TYR A 110 -14.08 2.29 -3.52
C TYR A 110 -13.30 1.02 -3.17
N GLU A 111 -12.42 0.60 -4.07
CA GLU A 111 -11.60 -0.58 -3.93
C GLU A 111 -10.14 -0.17 -3.89
N SER A 112 -9.33 -0.92 -3.17
CA SER A 112 -7.90 -0.68 -3.07
C SER A 112 -7.18 -1.46 -4.17
N GLY A 113 -6.38 -0.76 -4.96
CA GLY A 113 -5.39 -1.32 -5.89
C GLY A 113 -4.00 -0.75 -5.61
N LEU A 114 -3.08 -0.83 -6.57
CA LEU A 114 -1.69 -0.41 -6.37
C LEU A 114 -1.52 1.07 -5.99
N TRP A 115 -2.46 1.95 -6.36
CA TRP A 115 -2.34 3.39 -6.17
C TRP A 115 -2.81 3.86 -4.79
N GLU A 116 -3.56 3.02 -4.07
CA GLU A 116 -4.14 3.35 -2.77
C GLU A 116 -3.22 2.93 -1.61
N PHE A 117 -2.14 2.21 -1.91
CA PHE A 117 -1.25 1.64 -0.92
C PHE A 117 -0.06 2.55 -0.61
N PHE A 118 0.18 2.78 0.68
CA PHE A 118 1.28 3.60 1.18
C PHE A 118 2.05 2.84 2.26
N PHE A 119 3.37 2.95 2.24
CA PHE A 119 4.18 2.65 3.41
C PHE A 119 4.09 3.81 4.39
N VAL A 120 4.17 3.45 5.66
CA VAL A 120 4.31 4.41 6.74
C VAL A 120 5.66 4.17 7.38
N GLU A 121 6.47 5.20 7.32
CA GLU A 121 7.79 5.24 7.93
C GLU A 121 7.68 6.00 9.24
N GLU A 122 7.83 5.29 10.36
CA GLU A 122 7.87 5.88 11.70
C GLU A 122 9.16 6.70 11.87
N LEU A 123 9.02 7.97 12.23
CA LEU A 123 10.13 8.91 12.41
C LEU A 123 10.43 9.18 13.90
N GLY A 124 9.68 8.55 14.81
CA GLY A 124 9.72 8.81 16.25
C GLY A 124 8.76 9.92 16.69
N ASP A 125 8.49 9.97 18.00
CA ASP A 125 7.64 10.99 18.64
C ASP A 125 6.23 11.15 18.05
N GLY A 126 5.69 10.08 17.46
CA GLY A 126 4.38 10.07 16.78
C GLY A 126 4.37 10.78 15.43
N PHE A 127 5.54 11.04 14.84
CA PHE A 127 5.68 11.53 13.48
C PHE A 127 5.91 10.38 12.50
N VAL A 128 5.34 10.53 11.31
CA VAL A 128 5.45 9.58 10.22
C VAL A 128 5.71 10.29 8.90
N ALA A 129 6.24 9.55 7.93
CA ALA A 129 6.20 9.88 6.52
C ALA A 129 5.42 8.81 5.74
N PHE A 130 4.65 9.25 4.74
CA PHE A 130 3.90 8.35 3.85
C PHE A 130 4.65 8.20 2.54
N LYS A 131 4.94 6.97 2.11
CA LYS A 131 5.59 6.67 0.84
C LYS A 131 4.66 5.88 -0.06
N SER A 132 4.34 6.41 -1.24
CA SER A 132 3.41 5.75 -2.16
C SER A 132 4.04 4.49 -2.76
N LEU A 133 3.28 3.39 -2.76
CA LEU A 133 3.72 2.12 -3.35
C LEU A 133 3.99 2.25 -4.86
N VAL A 134 3.15 3.00 -5.58
CA VAL A 134 3.18 3.02 -7.06
C VAL A 134 4.42 3.69 -7.64
N ASN A 135 5.04 4.63 -6.92
CA ASN A 135 6.20 5.37 -7.42
C ASN A 135 7.38 5.45 -6.45
N GLY A 136 7.26 4.90 -5.25
CA GLY A 136 8.31 4.90 -4.24
C GLY A 136 8.69 6.29 -3.72
N LYS A 137 7.79 7.28 -3.84
CA LYS A 137 8.03 8.67 -3.39
C LYS A 137 7.21 9.03 -2.16
N TYR A 138 7.75 9.94 -1.36
CA TYR A 138 7.10 10.46 -0.17
C TYR A 138 6.06 11.53 -0.50
N VAL A 139 4.97 11.52 0.26
CA VAL A 139 3.89 12.49 0.23
C VAL A 139 4.39 13.81 0.81
N CYS A 140 4.20 14.90 0.08
CA CYS A 140 4.72 16.22 0.40
C CYS A 140 3.60 17.23 0.63
N ALA A 141 3.67 18.00 1.71
CA ALA A 141 2.88 19.20 1.92
C ALA A 141 3.56 20.42 1.25
N ASP A 142 3.46 20.47 -0.08
CA ASP A 142 4.16 21.47 -0.90
C ASP A 142 3.79 22.92 -0.55
N HIS A 143 4.73 23.83 -0.82
CA HIS A 143 4.61 25.26 -0.51
C HIS A 143 4.18 25.55 0.94
N ALA A 144 4.81 24.86 1.90
CA ALA A 144 4.46 24.91 3.32
C ALA A 144 2.98 24.54 3.60
N GLY A 145 2.48 23.53 2.88
CA GLY A 145 1.12 23.01 2.97
C GLY A 145 0.02 23.92 2.41
N LYS A 146 0.39 24.93 1.61
CA LYS A 146 -0.58 25.75 0.85
C LYS A 146 -1.09 25.03 -0.39
N ASP A 147 -0.35 24.02 -0.86
CA ASP A 147 -0.71 23.22 -2.00
C ASP A 147 -1.29 21.86 -1.60
N PRO A 148 -2.04 21.22 -2.51
CA PRO A 148 -2.46 19.84 -2.33
C PRO A 148 -1.29 18.88 -2.12
N LEU A 149 -1.52 17.83 -1.33
CA LEU A 149 -0.54 16.79 -1.06
C LEU A 149 -0.26 15.98 -2.32
N ILE A 150 1.02 15.69 -2.59
CA ILE A 150 1.46 14.89 -3.74
C ILE A 150 2.65 13.99 -3.37
N ALA A 151 2.69 12.77 -3.90
CA ALA A 151 3.80 11.83 -3.69
C ALA A 151 4.95 12.08 -4.68
N ASN A 152 5.74 13.14 -4.47
CA ASN A 152 6.77 13.60 -5.41
C ASN A 152 8.20 13.68 -4.85
N ARG A 153 8.43 13.32 -3.58
CA ARG A 153 9.75 13.48 -2.92
C ARG A 153 10.51 12.18 -2.78
N THR A 154 11.83 12.22 -2.92
CA THR A 154 12.69 11.03 -2.83
C THR A 154 13.28 10.80 -1.44
N ALA A 155 13.16 11.78 -0.54
CA ALA A 155 13.66 11.71 0.83
C ALA A 155 12.67 12.41 1.78
N VAL A 156 12.73 12.04 3.05
CA VAL A 156 11.92 12.64 4.12
C VAL A 156 12.59 13.92 4.61
N GLY A 157 11.82 15.00 4.66
CA GLY A 157 12.17 16.26 5.31
C GLY A 157 10.96 16.86 6.01
N PRO A 158 11.02 18.15 6.39
CA PRO A 158 9.94 18.80 7.13
C PRO A 158 8.57 18.81 6.43
N TRP A 159 8.55 18.81 5.08
CA TRP A 159 7.31 18.87 4.30
C TRP A 159 6.65 17.50 4.12
N GLU A 160 7.42 16.43 4.27
CA GLU A 160 6.97 15.04 4.17
C GLU A 160 6.65 14.42 5.54
N THR A 161 6.82 15.22 6.61
CA THR A 161 6.61 14.78 7.99
C THR A 161 5.22 15.18 8.49
N PHE A 162 4.48 14.20 9.00
CA PHE A 162 3.14 14.39 9.55
C PHE A 162 3.06 13.80 10.95
N LYS A 163 2.45 14.52 11.89
CA LYS A 163 2.11 13.98 13.21
C LYS A 163 0.82 13.17 13.11
N VAL A 164 0.83 11.96 13.66
CA VAL A 164 -0.39 11.16 13.82
C VAL A 164 -1.07 11.55 15.13
N VAL A 165 -2.34 11.93 15.03
CA VAL A 165 -3.21 12.23 16.17
C VAL A 165 -4.27 11.15 16.26
N LYS A 166 -4.28 10.40 17.37
CA LYS A 166 -5.31 9.39 17.66
C LYS A 166 -6.53 10.08 18.26
N ASN A 167 -7.71 9.84 17.67
CA ASN A 167 -8.96 10.42 18.12
C ASN A 167 -9.70 9.47 19.09
N ALA A 168 -10.58 10.02 19.91
CA ALA A 168 -11.35 9.25 20.90
C ALA A 168 -12.31 8.22 20.26
N ASP A 169 -12.71 8.42 19.01
CA ASP A 169 -13.57 7.51 18.25
C ASP A 169 -12.81 6.39 17.51
N GLY A 170 -11.49 6.28 17.74
CA GLY A 170 -10.63 5.28 17.11
C GLY A 170 -10.12 5.66 15.72
N SER A 171 -10.58 6.77 15.13
CA SER A 171 -10.00 7.32 13.91
C SER A 171 -8.64 7.99 14.16
N VAL A 172 -7.93 8.30 13.09
CA VAL A 172 -6.71 9.12 13.15
C VAL A 172 -6.84 10.39 12.33
N SER A 173 -6.05 11.39 12.68
CA SER A 173 -5.87 12.62 11.92
C SER A 173 -4.38 12.86 11.70
N PHE A 174 -4.04 13.46 10.56
CA PHE A 174 -2.66 13.78 10.21
C PHE A 174 -2.46 15.29 10.26
N GLN A 175 -1.47 15.75 11.01
CA GLN A 175 -1.10 17.16 11.10
C GLN A 175 0.25 17.38 10.42
N SER A 176 0.31 18.28 9.44
CA SER A 176 1.57 18.56 8.76
C SER A 176 2.55 19.30 9.68
N LYS A 177 3.80 18.83 9.74
CA LYS A 177 4.84 19.44 10.58
C LYS A 177 5.19 20.86 10.15
N VAL A 178 5.12 21.17 8.86
CA VAL A 178 5.56 22.47 8.33
C VAL A 178 4.64 23.63 8.69
N ASN A 179 3.34 23.39 8.87
CA ASN A 179 2.36 24.47 9.11
C ASN A 179 1.40 24.22 10.29
N GLY A 180 1.49 23.06 10.95
CA GLY A 180 0.63 22.71 12.08
C GLY A 180 -0.85 22.51 11.72
N ARG A 181 -1.19 22.36 10.43
CA ARG A 181 -2.57 22.18 9.95
C ARG A 181 -2.89 20.71 9.68
N TYR A 182 -4.16 20.37 9.84
CA TYR A 182 -4.67 19.03 9.60
C TYR A 182 -4.92 18.79 8.11
N VAL A 183 -4.50 17.61 7.66
CA VAL A 183 -4.78 17.07 6.33
C VAL A 183 -6.29 16.86 6.20
N THR A 184 -6.86 17.40 5.14
CA THR A 184 -8.31 17.51 4.94
C THR A 184 -8.71 16.88 3.62
N ALA A 185 -9.68 15.97 3.65
CA ALA A 185 -10.34 15.43 2.46
C ALA A 185 -11.35 16.46 1.91
N GLU A 186 -10.85 17.48 1.21
CA GLU A 186 -11.62 18.65 0.78
C GLU A 186 -12.87 18.30 -0.05
N SER A 187 -13.90 19.12 0.14
CA SER A 187 -15.20 18.94 -0.54
C SER A 187 -15.76 17.53 -0.39
N ALA A 188 -15.70 16.97 0.83
CA ALA A 188 -16.06 15.58 1.15
C ALA A 188 -15.29 14.55 0.30
N GLY A 189 -13.99 14.77 0.12
CA GLY A 189 -13.07 13.94 -0.67
C GLY A 189 -13.27 14.01 -2.19
N LYS A 190 -14.04 14.98 -2.69
CA LYS A 190 -14.16 15.24 -4.15
C LYS A 190 -12.99 16.04 -4.70
N LYS A 191 -12.19 16.67 -3.83
CA LYS A 191 -10.98 17.43 -4.19
C LYS A 191 -9.74 16.80 -3.56
N ALA A 192 -8.59 17.28 -4.01
CA ALA A 192 -7.31 16.85 -3.50
C ALA A 192 -7.15 17.15 -2.01
N LEU A 193 -6.45 16.25 -1.31
CA LEU A 193 -6.13 16.42 0.09
C LEU A 193 -5.16 17.60 0.26
N ILE A 194 -5.37 18.40 1.30
CA ILE A 194 -4.54 19.57 1.62
C ILE A 194 -4.46 19.75 3.15
N ALA A 195 -3.31 20.21 3.65
CA ALA A 195 -3.12 20.49 5.07
C ALA A 195 -3.45 21.95 5.41
N ASN A 196 -4.73 22.27 5.62
CA ASN A 196 -5.18 23.67 5.79
C ASN A 196 -6.08 23.94 7.02
N ARG A 197 -6.61 22.92 7.70
CA ARG A 197 -7.52 23.11 8.86
C ARG A 197 -6.78 23.25 10.19
N THR A 198 -7.30 24.07 11.09
CA THR A 198 -6.76 24.27 12.45
C THR A 198 -7.36 23.34 13.50
N ALA A 199 -8.46 22.66 13.17
CA ALA A 199 -9.17 21.77 14.07
C ALA A 199 -9.59 20.50 13.33
N ILE A 200 -9.80 19.43 14.10
CA ILE A 200 -10.26 18.14 13.60
C ILE A 200 -11.79 18.16 13.55
N GLY A 201 -12.35 18.03 12.36
CA GLY A 201 -13.75 17.79 12.08
C GLY A 201 -13.93 16.49 11.28
N PRO A 202 -15.09 16.30 10.63
CA PRO A 202 -15.36 15.08 9.88
C PRO A 202 -14.44 14.84 8.67
N TRP A 203 -13.84 15.89 8.10
CA TRP A 203 -13.06 15.80 6.86
C TRP A 203 -11.57 15.52 7.12
N GLU A 204 -11.12 15.63 8.36
CA GLU A 204 -9.74 15.44 8.81
C GLU A 204 -9.54 14.07 9.47
N LYS A 205 -10.55 13.19 9.39
CA LYS A 205 -10.53 11.86 10.00
C LYS A 205 -10.32 10.78 8.95
N PHE A 206 -9.39 9.89 9.25
CA PHE A 206 -8.99 8.78 8.40
C PHE A 206 -8.98 7.49 9.21
N ASN A 207 -9.22 6.39 8.52
CA ASN A 207 -8.89 5.06 9.01
C ASN A 207 -7.53 4.67 8.45
N TYR A 208 -6.62 4.36 9.36
CA TYR A 208 -5.30 3.83 9.10
C TYR A 208 -4.99 2.80 10.20
N VAL A 209 -4.49 1.64 9.79
CA VAL A 209 -4.17 0.54 10.70
C VAL A 209 -2.65 0.45 10.80
N PHE A 210 -2.15 0.50 12.04
CA PHE A 210 -0.76 0.18 12.40
C PHE A 210 -0.55 -1.34 12.42
#